data_AF-A0A8C5IM98-F1
#
_entry.id   AF-A0A8C5IM98-F1
#
_cell.length_a   1.000
_cell.length_b   1.000
_cell.length_c   1.000
_cell.angle_alpha   90.00
_cell.angle_beta   90.00
_cell.angle_gamma   90.00
#
_symmetry.space_group_name_H-M   'P 1'
#
loop_
_entity.id
_entity.type
_entity.pdbx_description
1 polymer ?
#
loop_
_entity_poly.entity_id
_entity_poly.type
_entity_poly.pdbx_seq_one_letter_code
_entity_poly.pdbx_strand_id
1 'polypeptide(L)'
;RDKPRALSPPPGGKPVLALLLLLHPLLRGLALQLHSALTGSYVPGTHSVVFVTCLNEHIARDIARAIMDRRLAACVNILPKTNLGSAGREGMDAESIHPFEIPDIISLPIEQGNPAYLRWMEESVPRH
;
A
#
# COMPACT_ATOMS: atom_id res chain seq x y z
N ARG A 1 62.98 3.61 -18.24
CA ARG A 1 61.52 3.89 -18.23
C ARG A 1 60.86 2.68 -17.57
N ASP A 2 60.75 2.69 -16.25
CA ASP A 2 60.05 1.64 -15.49
C ASP A 2 58.53 1.80 -15.68
N LYS A 3 57.86 0.69 -16.03
CA LYS A 3 56.39 0.60 -16.03
C LYS A 3 55.96 0.14 -14.63
N PRO A 4 55.03 0.81 -13.94
CA PRO A 4 54.58 0.36 -12.63
C PRO A 4 53.83 -0.98 -12.76
N ARG A 5 54.21 -1.97 -11.95
CA ARG A 5 53.48 -3.22 -11.77
C ARG A 5 52.08 -2.90 -11.26
N ALA A 6 51.06 -3.23 -12.05
CA ALA A 6 49.68 -3.22 -11.60
C ALA A 6 49.51 -4.27 -10.48
N LEU A 7 49.20 -3.78 -9.28
CA LEU A 7 48.86 -4.61 -8.12
C LEU A 7 47.51 -5.28 -8.42
N SER A 8 47.51 -6.59 -8.67
CA SER A 8 46.29 -7.36 -8.84
C SER A 8 45.48 -7.37 -7.52
N PRO A 9 44.15 -7.19 -7.58
CA PRO A 9 43.33 -7.25 -6.37
C PRO A 9 43.31 -8.69 -5.80
N PRO A 10 43.29 -8.85 -4.47
CA PRO A 10 43.37 -10.16 -3.83
C PRO A 10 42.17 -11.07 -4.18
N PRO A 11 42.39 -12.36 -4.51
CA PRO A 11 41.32 -13.29 -4.87
C PRO A 11 40.70 -13.86 -3.59
N GLY A 12 39.71 -13.18 -3.02
CA GLY A 12 39.02 -13.69 -1.82
C GLY A 12 37.70 -13.02 -1.43
N GLY A 13 37.42 -11.80 -1.92
CA GLY A 13 36.25 -11.03 -1.47
C GLY A 13 34.91 -11.33 -2.18
N LYS A 14 34.93 -12.09 -3.28
CA LYS A 14 33.75 -12.29 -4.15
C LYS A 14 32.57 -13.04 -3.47
N PRO A 15 32.78 -14.16 -2.76
CA PRO A 15 31.65 -14.89 -2.16
C PRO A 15 31.10 -14.19 -0.92
N VAL A 16 31.95 -13.51 -0.13
CA VAL A 16 31.54 -12.77 1.07
C VAL A 16 30.70 -11.55 0.71
N LEU A 17 31.11 -10.80 -0.31
CA LEU A 17 30.34 -9.65 -0.80
C LEU A 17 29.00 -10.08 -1.40
N ALA A 18 28.98 -11.18 -2.15
CA ALA A 18 27.74 -11.74 -2.70
C ALA A 18 26.78 -12.20 -1.60
N LEU A 19 27.29 -12.88 -0.56
CA LEU A 19 26.49 -13.30 0.60
C LEU A 19 25.92 -12.10 1.37
N LEU A 20 26.72 -11.05 1.55
CA LEU A 20 26.28 -9.83 2.22
C LEU A 20 25.19 -9.12 1.43
N LEU A 21 25.32 -9.02 0.10
CA LEU A 21 24.29 -8.44 -0.77
C LEU A 21 22.99 -9.26 -0.78
N LEU A 22 23.09 -10.59 -0.73
CA LEU A 22 21.94 -11.49 -0.63
C LEU A 22 21.24 -11.38 0.72
N LEU A 23 21.98 -11.19 1.81
CA LEU A 23 21.43 -11.08 3.16
C LEU A 23 20.94 -9.65 3.49
N HIS A 24 21.39 -8.65 2.72
CA HIS A 24 21.05 -7.24 2.92
C HIS A 24 19.54 -6.93 3.01
N PRO A 25 18.65 -7.41 2.11
CA PRO A 25 17.22 -7.12 2.22
C PRO A 25 16.60 -7.69 3.51
N LEU A 26 17.04 -8.88 3.95
CA LEU A 26 16.58 -9.50 5.18
C LEU A 26 17.04 -8.71 6.41
N LEU A 27 18.34 -8.38 6.47
CA LEU A 27 18.90 -7.56 7.56
C LEU A 27 18.25 -6.18 7.62
N ARG A 28 17.98 -5.56 6.47
CA ARG A 28 17.28 -4.28 6.39
C ARG A 28 15.84 -4.37 6.91
N GLY A 29 15.12 -5.44 6.56
CA GLY A 29 13.77 -5.70 7.09
C GLY A 29 13.77 -5.85 8.61
N LEU A 30 14.67 -6.67 9.15
CA LEU A 30 14.85 -6.85 10.60
C LEU A 30 15.22 -5.54 11.31
N ALA A 31 16.12 -4.74 10.74
CA ALA A 31 16.51 -3.44 11.30
C ALA A 31 15.33 -2.46 11.34
N LEU A 32 14.48 -2.43 10.31
CA LEU A 32 13.28 -1.59 10.27
C LEU A 32 12.25 -2.03 11.31
N GLN A 33 12.02 -3.33 11.47
CA GLN A 33 11.13 -3.88 12.50
C GLN A 33 11.63 -3.53 13.91
N LEU A 34 12.93 -3.69 14.16
CA LEU A 34 13.54 -3.36 15.44
C LEU A 34 13.49 -1.85 15.72
N HIS A 35 13.77 -1.02 14.72
CA HIS A 35 13.70 0.44 14.86
C HIS A 35 12.27 0.89 15.13
N SER A 36 11.28 0.33 14.43
CA SER A 36 9.86 0.57 14.70
C SER A 36 9.49 0.20 16.13
N ALA A 37 9.87 -1.00 16.60
CA ALA A 37 9.59 -1.46 17.96
C ALA A 37 10.20 -0.54 19.03
N LEU A 38 11.42 -0.02 18.80
CA LEU A 38 12.12 0.85 19.75
C LEU A 38 11.64 2.30 19.72
N THR A 39 11.26 2.81 18.56
CA THR A 39 10.85 4.22 18.39
C THR A 39 9.34 4.43 18.47
N GLY A 40 8.57 3.34 18.48
CA GLY A 40 7.11 3.39 18.31
C GLY A 40 6.68 3.89 16.93
N SER A 41 7.59 3.85 15.95
CA SER A 41 7.29 4.21 14.55
C SER A 41 6.48 3.11 13.88
N TYR A 42 5.70 3.46 12.87
CA TYR A 42 4.89 2.52 12.12
C TYR A 42 5.71 1.45 11.36
N VAL A 43 5.20 0.22 11.31
CA VAL A 43 5.77 -0.87 10.49
C VAL A 43 5.16 -0.84 9.08
N PRO A 44 5.98 -0.64 8.03
CA PRO A 44 5.53 -0.68 6.64
C PRO A 44 4.76 -1.96 6.29
N GLY A 45 3.67 -1.84 5.53
CA GLY A 45 2.88 -2.96 5.03
C GLY A 45 1.88 -3.58 6.02
N THR A 46 1.74 -3.03 7.24
CA THR A 46 0.73 -3.52 8.21
C THR A 46 -0.69 -3.05 7.92
N HIS A 47 -0.83 -1.92 7.22
CA HIS A 47 -2.09 -1.35 6.80
C HIS A 47 -2.07 -1.12 5.29
N SER A 48 -3.26 -1.09 4.69
CA SER A 48 -3.44 -0.91 3.25
C SER A 48 -4.49 0.14 2.96
N VAL A 49 -4.35 0.79 1.82
CA VAL A 49 -5.41 1.60 1.20
C VAL A 49 -6.08 0.75 0.14
N VAL A 50 -7.40 0.65 0.20
CA VAL A 50 -8.21 -0.07 -0.79
C VAL A 50 -8.97 0.93 -1.65
N PHE A 51 -8.78 0.85 -2.96
CA PHE A 51 -9.56 1.58 -3.95
C PHE A 51 -10.66 0.66 -4.47
N VAL A 52 -11.89 1.16 -4.44
CA VAL A 52 -13.07 0.47 -4.96
C VAL A 52 -13.71 1.36 -6.03
N THR A 53 -13.74 0.90 -7.28
CA THR A 53 -14.43 1.63 -8.35
C THR A 53 -15.91 1.23 -8.36
N CYS A 54 -16.78 2.24 -8.34
CA CYS A 54 -18.23 2.05 -8.44
C CYS A 54 -18.75 2.79 -9.69
N LEU A 55 -19.86 2.31 -10.25
CA LEU A 55 -20.57 3.01 -11.32
C LEU A 55 -21.43 4.18 -10.81
N ASN A 56 -21.96 4.07 -9.59
CA ASN A 56 -22.89 5.02 -9.00
C ASN A 56 -22.43 5.45 -7.61
N GLU A 57 -22.64 6.73 -7.29
CA GLU A 57 -22.36 7.31 -5.99
C GLU A 57 -23.23 6.70 -4.87
N HIS A 58 -24.48 6.32 -5.17
CA HIS A 58 -25.37 5.67 -4.19
C HIS A 58 -24.76 4.36 -3.67
N ILE A 59 -24.29 3.51 -4.59
CA ILE A 59 -23.64 2.24 -4.26
C ILE A 59 -22.36 2.48 -3.45
N ALA A 60 -21.55 3.47 -3.83
CA ALA A 60 -20.34 3.82 -3.09
C ALA A 60 -20.65 4.23 -1.64
N ARG A 61 -21.73 5.00 -1.41
CA ARG A 61 -22.18 5.37 -0.07
C ARG A 61 -22.69 4.18 0.74
N ASP A 62 -23.44 3.28 0.12
CA ASP A 62 -23.95 2.08 0.81
C ASP A 62 -22.81 1.14 1.21
N ILE A 63 -21.83 0.93 0.32
CA ILE A 63 -20.60 0.17 0.62
C ILE A 63 -19.83 0.86 1.75
N ALA A 64 -19.63 2.17 1.68
CA ALA A 64 -18.93 2.92 2.72
C ALA A 64 -19.60 2.75 4.09
N ARG A 65 -20.93 2.90 4.15
CA ARG A 65 -21.72 2.67 5.36
C ARG A 65 -21.52 1.25 5.90
N ALA A 66 -21.69 0.24 5.05
CA ALA A 66 -21.53 -1.16 5.46
C ALA A 66 -20.11 -1.47 5.99
N ILE A 67 -19.07 -0.90 5.39
CA ILE A 67 -17.67 -1.04 5.85
C ILE A 67 -17.48 -0.38 7.21
N MET A 68 -17.98 0.84 7.40
CA MET A 68 -17.84 1.59 8.64
C MET A 68 -18.65 0.97 9.78
N ASP A 69 -19.88 0.53 9.52
CA ASP A 69 -20.76 -0.11 10.51
C ASP A 69 -20.15 -1.40 11.06
N ARG A 70 -19.47 -2.15 10.19
CA ARG A 70 -18.73 -3.37 10.56
C ARG A 70 -17.32 -3.09 11.07
N ARG A 71 -16.91 -1.82 11.14
CA ARG A 71 -15.56 -1.38 11.53
C ARG A 71 -14.45 -2.11 10.77
N LEU A 72 -14.61 -2.29 9.46
CA LEU A 72 -13.64 -2.98 8.60
C LEU A 72 -12.55 -2.03 8.05
N ALA A 73 -12.78 -0.72 8.11
CA ALA A 73 -11.80 0.30 7.72
C ALA A 73 -11.84 1.46 8.73
N ALA A 74 -10.70 2.14 8.89
CA ALA A 74 -10.60 3.31 9.77
C ALA A 74 -11.27 4.54 9.14
N CYS A 75 -11.18 4.68 7.82
CA CYS A 75 -11.75 5.78 7.06
C CYS A 75 -12.14 5.34 5.65
N VAL A 76 -13.11 6.04 5.06
CA VAL A 76 -13.50 5.88 3.65
C VAL A 76 -13.61 7.26 3.00
N ASN A 77 -12.94 7.44 1.86
CA ASN A 77 -13.04 8.64 1.05
C ASN A 77 -13.84 8.32 -0.22
N ILE A 78 -14.92 9.06 -0.46
CA ILE A 78 -15.71 8.96 -1.69
C ILE A 78 -15.27 10.07 -2.63
N LEU A 79 -14.69 9.70 -3.77
CA LEU A 79 -14.25 10.63 -4.80
C LEU A 79 -15.27 10.64 -5.95
N PRO A 80 -15.88 11.78 -6.30
CA PRO A 80 -16.76 11.85 -7.46
C PRO A 80 -15.95 11.62 -8.74
N LYS A 81 -16.46 10.80 -9.66
CA LYS A 81 -15.86 10.68 -11.00
C LYS A 81 -16.01 12.02 -11.71
N THR A 82 -14.89 12.67 -12.03
CA THR A 82 -14.87 13.78 -12.98
C THR A 82 -14.76 13.19 -14.38
N ASN A 83 -15.66 13.57 -15.28
CA ASN A 83 -15.70 13.09 -16.66
C ASN A 83 -14.56 13.70 -17.48
N LEU A 84 -13.32 13.31 -17.20
CA LEU A 84 -12.18 13.68 -18.03
C LEU A 84 -12.07 12.68 -19.20
N GLY A 85 -13.03 12.71 -20.14
CA GLY A 85 -12.86 11.99 -21.42
C GLY A 85 -14.07 11.28 -22.04
N SER A 86 -15.30 11.51 -21.60
CA SER A 86 -16.49 11.17 -22.41
C SER A 86 -17.60 12.17 -22.17
N ALA A 87 -17.62 13.21 -23.00
CA ALA A 87 -18.83 13.97 -23.23
C ALA A 87 -19.87 13.02 -23.85
N GLY A 88 -21.03 12.92 -23.22
CA GLY A 88 -22.20 12.26 -23.78
C GLY A 88 -22.42 10.84 -23.29
N ARG A 89 -23.15 10.71 -22.18
CA ARG A 89 -24.36 9.89 -22.02
C ARG A 89 -24.99 10.21 -20.67
N GLU A 90 -25.55 11.42 -20.57
CA GLU A 90 -26.63 11.68 -19.62
C GLU A 90 -27.84 10.85 -20.07
N GLY A 91 -28.46 10.15 -19.12
CA GLY A 91 -29.73 9.45 -19.34
C GLY A 91 -29.57 8.03 -19.88
N MET A 92 -29.17 7.10 -19.02
CA MET A 92 -29.66 5.73 -19.14
C MET A 92 -29.70 5.13 -17.74
N ASP A 93 -30.92 4.97 -17.25
CA ASP A 93 -31.31 4.41 -15.97
C ASP A 93 -30.45 3.17 -15.64
N ALA A 94 -29.44 3.36 -14.78
CA ALA A 94 -28.59 2.29 -14.25
C ALA A 94 -29.33 1.44 -13.20
N GLU A 95 -30.66 1.46 -13.22
CA GLU A 95 -31.54 0.81 -12.26
C GLU A 95 -32.07 -0.54 -12.79
N SER A 96 -31.81 -0.84 -14.08
CA SER A 96 -32.50 -1.95 -14.76
C SER A 96 -31.60 -3.08 -15.25
N ILE A 97 -30.27 -2.94 -15.27
CA ILE A 97 -29.39 -3.97 -15.85
C ILE A 97 -28.15 -4.17 -14.98
N HIS A 98 -28.13 -5.35 -14.34
CA HIS A 98 -27.05 -5.98 -13.60
C HIS A 98 -26.74 -5.46 -12.18
N PRO A 99 -27.38 -6.04 -11.13
CA PRO A 99 -27.09 -5.76 -9.72
C PRO A 99 -25.67 -6.15 -9.25
N PHE A 100 -24.83 -6.73 -10.12
CA PHE A 100 -23.48 -7.17 -9.79
C PHE A 100 -22.53 -6.89 -10.96
N GLU A 101 -22.23 -5.62 -11.20
CA GLU A 101 -20.90 -5.32 -11.75
C GLU A 101 -19.90 -5.57 -10.63
N ILE A 102 -18.94 -6.47 -10.89
CA ILE A 102 -17.87 -6.75 -9.94
C ILE A 102 -17.08 -5.44 -9.80
N PRO A 103 -17.07 -4.78 -8.63
CA PRO A 103 -16.31 -3.55 -8.48
C PRO A 103 -14.83 -3.86 -8.64
N ASP A 104 -14.07 -3.00 -9.32
CA ASP A 104 -12.62 -3.17 -9.32
C ASP A 104 -12.10 -2.82 -7.92
N ILE A 105 -11.43 -3.77 -7.29
CA ILE A 105 -10.85 -3.62 -5.96
C ILE A 105 -9.33 -3.74 -6.08
N ILE A 106 -8.61 -2.68 -5.71
CA ILE A 106 -7.15 -2.64 -5.69
C ILE A 106 -6.68 -2.28 -4.28
N SER A 107 -5.83 -3.10 -3.69
CA SER A 107 -5.23 -2.86 -2.38
C SER A 107 -3.75 -2.51 -2.52
N LEU A 108 -3.32 -1.41 -1.90
CA LEU A 108 -1.94 -0.96 -1.89
C LEU A 108 -1.43 -0.87 -0.44
N PRO A 109 -0.26 -1.44 -0.12
CA PRO A 109 0.30 -1.34 1.23
C PRO A 109 0.71 0.09 1.54
N ILE A 110 0.49 0.51 2.79
CA ILE A 110 1.01 1.77 3.32
C ILE A 110 2.43 1.52 3.79
N GLU A 111 3.39 2.15 3.11
CA GLU A 111 4.82 2.04 3.45
C GLU A 111 5.23 3.05 4.53
N GLN A 112 4.68 4.26 4.48
CA GLN A 112 5.04 5.38 5.37
C GLN A 112 3.84 6.30 5.58
N GLY A 113 3.83 7.04 6.68
CA GLY A 113 2.82 8.05 6.97
C GLY A 113 3.01 8.68 8.34
N ASN A 114 2.04 9.50 8.76
CA ASN A 114 2.08 10.13 10.08
C ASN A 114 1.90 9.06 11.19
N PRO A 115 2.84 8.89 12.13
CA PRO A 115 2.75 7.83 13.15
C PRO A 115 1.51 7.93 14.04
N ALA A 116 1.05 9.14 14.37
CA ALA A 116 -0.14 9.33 15.19
C ALA A 116 -1.42 8.94 14.43
N TYR A 117 -1.50 9.25 13.14
CA TYR A 117 -2.61 8.83 12.27
C TYR A 117 -2.64 7.30 12.10
N LEU A 118 -1.48 6.69 11.87
CA LEU A 118 -1.36 5.23 11.70
C LEU A 118 -1.73 4.48 12.98
N ARG A 119 -1.35 5.00 14.14
CA ARG A 119 -1.78 4.47 15.44
C ARG A 119 -3.29 4.58 15.62
N TRP A 120 -3.88 5.73 15.29
CA TRP A 120 -5.32 5.90 15.34
C TRP A 120 -6.06 4.90 14.44
N MET A 121 -5.53 4.57 13.25
CA MET A 121 -6.12 3.55 12.39
C MET A 121 -6.12 2.17 13.06
N GLU A 122 -5.01 1.78 13.70
CA GLU A 122 -4.89 0.50 14.42
C GLU A 122 -5.86 0.42 15.60
N GLU A 123 -6.08 1.53 16.30
CA GLU A 123 -7.02 1.62 17.42
C GLU A 123 -8.50 1.63 16.96
N SER A 124 -8.77 2.17 15.77
CA SER A 124 -10.14 2.34 15.26
C SER A 124 -10.73 1.06 14.66
N VAL A 125 -9.89 0.16 14.17
CA VAL A 125 -10.29 -1.08 13.50
C VAL A 125 -9.95 -2.28 14.39
N PRO A 126 -10.96 -2.99 14.95
CA PRO A 126 -10.71 -4.18 15.75
C PRO A 126 -10.02 -5.27 14.94
N ARG A 127 -8.96 -5.87 15.50
CA ARG A 127 -8.38 -7.12 14.97
C ARG A 127 -9.42 -8.23 15.14
N HIS A 128 -9.87 -8.80 14.03
CA HIS A 128 -10.75 -9.98 14.01
C HIS A 128 -9.92 -11.27 14.02
#